data_AF-G8R386-F1
#
_entry.id   AF-G8R386-F1
#
_cell.length_a   1.000
_cell.length_b   1.000
_cell.length_c   1.000
_cell.angle_alpha   90.00
_cell.angle_beta   90.00
_cell.angle_gamma   90.00
#
_symmetry.space_group_name_H-M   'P 1'
#
loop_
_entity.id
_entity.type
_entity.pdbx_description
1 polymer ?
#
loop_
_entity_poly.entity_id
_entity_poly.type
_entity_poly.pdbx_seq_one_letter_code
_entity_poly.pdbx_strand_id
1 'polypeptide(L)'
;MNKALSILAIASLFLASCNKNEDSKANQNPSNATNLGSLTIPTTFNWSNSLKGNLNVTINAGSNFRTEGQRVQVIDELNNVLETTVIQGNKCSFYLNLPQTEGTYFLFAPSTGDKFQIEGAGNVNFKLHTDPATDIEGMLVNATPANQRKSSLKKSAATNLLINGDFSSNSFSSSNSVGGWYKFDENYTWSTESGSKVWKVKNKKSSYIEQTFNVPAGDSLVVTTDCYASSSSSALVFVFFYDSNGYYINYTGSYLNSGFNSISIANAIPSNATKASILLYGSNKTWFDNVTAETKSAVIDADNDGVEDSQDEFPNDPNKAFTGSYPTAGTQKIAFEDSWPYQGDFDFNDMVIDSKVDYTLNGNNELVDATFNITLQAAGAGLNNGLAINLVDAASKNAIQSSIISSITGATQDPSNINGIIVFDGVLQAQSTYYTNTGTGADATPDVFTFTITFASGTGTNIIPDFYIFRTQERGKEIHLDGFSGTAAADNQLFNTGDDINGTYNTASGLPWAVEITSYNTFQHPLEKVDVLVAYPQFQSWAESGGTLNLDWFLSPDLLNIF
;
A
#
# COMPACT_ATOMS: atom_id res chain seq x y z
N MET A 1 -68.01 -13.19 23.50
CA MET A 1 -67.64 -14.50 24.05
C MET A 1 -67.50 -15.50 22.89
N ASN A 2 -66.26 -15.93 22.68
CA ASN A 2 -65.70 -16.93 21.76
C ASN A 2 -66.59 -17.60 20.71
N LYS A 3 -66.18 -17.49 19.43
CA LYS A 3 -66.44 -18.51 18.41
C LYS A 3 -65.15 -18.86 17.65
N ALA A 4 -64.77 -20.12 17.86
CA ALA A 4 -64.16 -21.10 16.97
C ALA A 4 -63.20 -20.67 15.84
N LEU A 5 -62.02 -21.28 15.94
CA LEU A 5 -60.99 -21.58 14.95
C LEU A 5 -61.49 -21.86 13.53
N SER A 6 -60.80 -21.34 12.51
CA SER A 6 -60.68 -21.94 11.18
C SER A 6 -59.39 -21.48 10.52
N ILE A 7 -58.50 -22.44 10.24
CA ILE A 7 -57.27 -22.29 9.48
C ILE A 7 -57.65 -22.31 7.99
N LEU A 8 -57.23 -21.31 7.22
CA LEU A 8 -57.40 -21.29 5.77
C LEU A 8 -56.02 -21.19 5.09
N ALA A 9 -55.63 -22.27 4.43
CA ALA A 9 -54.51 -22.30 3.49
C ALA A 9 -54.94 -21.61 2.19
N ILE A 10 -54.17 -20.63 1.72
CA ILE A 10 -54.40 -19.97 0.44
C ILE A 10 -53.36 -20.49 -0.55
N ALA A 11 -53.87 -21.22 -1.55
CA ALA A 11 -53.12 -21.67 -2.71
C ALA A 11 -52.85 -20.49 -3.66
N SER A 12 -51.59 -20.30 -4.02
CA SER A 12 -51.15 -19.33 -5.03
C SER A 12 -51.40 -19.89 -6.44
N LEU A 13 -52.35 -19.28 -7.17
CA LEU A 13 -52.51 -19.46 -8.61
C LEU A 13 -51.34 -18.80 -9.35
N PHE A 14 -50.60 -19.58 -10.14
CA PHE A 14 -49.70 -19.06 -11.17
C PHE A 14 -50.51 -18.59 -12.37
N LEU A 15 -50.43 -17.29 -12.69
CA LEU A 15 -50.83 -16.76 -13.99
C LEU A 15 -49.61 -16.76 -14.91
N ALA A 16 -49.65 -17.61 -15.94
CA ALA A 16 -48.68 -17.63 -17.01
C ALA A 16 -48.88 -16.39 -17.91
N SER A 17 -47.93 -15.47 -17.87
CA SER A 17 -47.76 -14.44 -18.90
C SER A 17 -46.85 -15.01 -19.99
N CYS A 18 -47.37 -15.09 -21.22
CA CYS A 18 -46.60 -15.43 -22.40
C CYS A 18 -45.55 -14.34 -22.66
N ASN A 19 -44.32 -14.54 -22.21
CA ASN A 19 -43.17 -13.88 -22.83
C ASN A 19 -42.81 -14.68 -24.07
N LYS A 20 -42.88 -14.02 -25.24
CA LYS A 20 -42.16 -14.48 -26.42
C LYS A 20 -40.70 -14.65 -26.02
N ASN A 21 -40.17 -15.86 -26.18
CA ASN A 21 -38.74 -16.10 -26.22
C ASN A 21 -38.20 -15.29 -27.41
N GLU A 22 -37.66 -14.10 -27.15
CA GLU A 22 -36.53 -13.66 -27.94
C GLU A 22 -35.35 -14.50 -27.47
N ASP A 23 -34.95 -15.44 -28.34
CA ASP A 23 -33.66 -16.11 -28.24
C ASP A 23 -32.58 -15.03 -28.19
N SER A 24 -32.14 -14.65 -26.99
CA SER A 24 -30.87 -13.96 -26.80
C SER A 24 -29.77 -14.98 -27.10
N LYS A 25 -29.49 -15.18 -28.39
CA LYS A 25 -28.13 -15.56 -28.80
C LYS A 25 -27.25 -14.42 -28.33
N ALA A 26 -26.65 -14.55 -27.15
CA ALA A 26 -25.44 -13.81 -26.86
C ALA A 26 -24.49 -14.14 -28.01
N ASN A 27 -24.16 -13.15 -28.84
CA ASN A 27 -23.14 -13.33 -29.87
C ASN A 27 -21.87 -13.72 -29.14
N GLN A 28 -21.48 -14.99 -29.24
CA GLN A 28 -20.17 -15.40 -28.75
C GLN A 28 -19.12 -14.68 -29.58
N ASN A 29 -18.13 -14.12 -28.90
CA ASN A 29 -17.01 -13.48 -29.58
C ASN A 29 -16.31 -14.46 -30.55
N PRO A 30 -15.83 -13.98 -31.70
CA PRO A 30 -15.07 -14.82 -32.63
C PRO A 30 -13.81 -15.39 -31.95
N SER A 31 -13.54 -16.68 -32.10
CA SER A 31 -12.30 -17.26 -31.61
C SER A 31 -11.10 -16.73 -32.41
N ASN A 32 -10.02 -16.31 -31.71
CA ASN A 32 -8.82 -15.72 -32.31
C ASN A 32 -9.16 -14.52 -33.21
N ALA A 33 -9.96 -13.60 -32.68
CA ALA A 33 -10.28 -12.37 -33.36
C ALA A 33 -8.99 -11.57 -33.62
N THR A 34 -8.94 -10.91 -34.77
CA THR A 34 -7.84 -10.01 -35.17
C THR A 34 -8.29 -8.56 -35.21
N ASN A 35 -9.47 -8.27 -34.64
CA ASN A 35 -10.06 -6.95 -34.60
C ASN A 35 -10.83 -6.80 -33.29
N LEU A 36 -10.41 -5.88 -32.42
CA LEU A 36 -11.03 -5.63 -31.12
C LEU A 36 -12.48 -5.14 -31.27
N GLY A 37 -12.75 -4.34 -32.30
CA GLY A 37 -14.09 -3.88 -32.70
C GLY A 37 -15.12 -5.00 -32.93
N SER A 38 -14.66 -6.23 -33.17
CA SER A 38 -15.53 -7.41 -33.33
C SER A 38 -15.95 -8.07 -32.00
N LEU A 39 -15.37 -7.65 -30.88
CA LEU A 39 -15.63 -8.22 -29.56
C LEU A 39 -16.77 -7.48 -28.84
N THR A 40 -17.51 -8.23 -28.04
CA THR A 40 -18.38 -7.71 -27.00
C THR A 40 -17.78 -8.07 -25.65
N ILE A 41 -17.43 -7.05 -24.88
CA ILE A 41 -16.83 -7.12 -23.55
C ILE A 41 -17.83 -6.54 -22.54
N PRO A 42 -17.90 -7.05 -21.30
CA PRO A 42 -18.77 -6.46 -20.29
C PRO A 42 -18.46 -4.96 -20.11
N THR A 43 -19.47 -4.10 -20.15
CA THR A 43 -19.31 -2.64 -19.97
C THR A 43 -18.88 -2.25 -18.56
N THR A 44 -18.82 -3.20 -17.63
CA THR A 44 -18.27 -3.03 -16.28
C THR A 44 -16.80 -3.45 -16.19
N PHE A 45 -16.21 -3.91 -17.29
CA PHE A 45 -14.81 -4.33 -17.31
C PHE A 45 -13.91 -3.10 -17.22
N ASN A 46 -13.03 -3.09 -16.22
CA ASN A 46 -12.03 -2.05 -16.08
C ASN A 46 -10.87 -2.36 -17.03
N TRP A 47 -10.65 -1.50 -18.02
CA TRP A 47 -9.56 -1.61 -19.01
C TRP A 47 -8.19 -1.24 -18.42
N SER A 48 -7.91 -1.79 -17.24
CA SER A 48 -6.69 -1.58 -16.48
C SER A 48 -6.12 -2.93 -16.04
N ASN A 49 -4.91 -3.22 -16.47
CA ASN A 49 -4.10 -4.33 -15.98
C ASN A 49 -3.35 -3.89 -14.72
N SER A 50 -4.05 -3.91 -13.59
CA SER A 50 -3.50 -3.56 -12.28
C SER A 50 -4.38 -4.09 -11.14
N LEU A 51 -3.77 -4.35 -9.97
CA LEU A 51 -4.50 -4.46 -8.72
C LEU A 51 -4.81 -3.05 -8.23
N LYS A 52 -5.98 -2.54 -8.63
CA LYS A 52 -6.36 -1.15 -8.41
C LYS A 52 -7.67 -0.99 -7.64
N GLY A 53 -7.68 -0.04 -6.71
CA GLY A 53 -8.85 0.34 -5.93
C GLY A 53 -8.61 0.40 -4.43
N ASN A 54 -9.67 0.66 -3.67
CA ASN A 54 -9.59 0.82 -2.23
C ASN A 54 -9.33 -0.52 -1.52
N LEU A 55 -8.24 -0.57 -0.74
CA LEU A 55 -8.01 -1.57 0.28
C LEU A 55 -8.46 -1.01 1.63
N ASN A 56 -9.60 -1.48 2.12
CA ASN A 56 -10.17 -1.13 3.41
C ASN A 56 -9.70 -2.15 4.47
N VAL A 57 -8.92 -1.67 5.43
CA VAL A 57 -8.28 -2.51 6.44
C VAL A 57 -9.03 -2.36 7.75
N THR A 58 -9.48 -3.48 8.33
CA THR A 58 -9.95 -3.54 9.72
C THR A 58 -8.85 -4.14 10.59
N ILE A 59 -8.44 -3.41 11.61
CA ILE A 59 -7.38 -3.79 12.53
C ILE A 59 -7.96 -4.62 13.67
N ASN A 60 -7.44 -5.84 13.83
CA ASN A 60 -7.80 -6.74 14.91
C ASN A 60 -6.63 -6.88 15.89
N ALA A 61 -6.65 -6.10 16.97
CA ALA A 61 -5.66 -6.15 18.04
C ALA A 61 -6.31 -6.53 19.38
N GLY A 62 -5.49 -6.92 20.37
CA GLY A 62 -5.93 -7.16 21.74
C GLY A 62 -6.54 -5.90 22.37
N SER A 63 -7.50 -6.05 23.27
CA SER A 63 -8.24 -4.91 23.86
C SER A 63 -7.38 -3.92 24.65
N ASN A 64 -6.17 -4.35 25.04
CA ASN A 64 -5.22 -3.55 25.79
C ASN A 64 -4.18 -2.87 24.88
N PHE A 65 -4.27 -3.00 23.56
CA PHE A 65 -3.35 -2.39 22.60
C PHE A 65 -3.93 -1.11 21.99
N ARG A 66 -3.12 -0.05 21.96
CA ARG A 66 -3.47 1.21 21.30
C ARG A 66 -3.28 1.08 19.80
N THR A 67 -4.38 1.13 19.08
CA THR A 67 -4.41 1.17 17.62
C THR A 67 -4.55 2.59 17.09
N GLU A 68 -5.29 3.46 17.78
CA GLU A 68 -5.58 4.83 17.31
C GLU A 68 -4.29 5.63 17.10
N GLY A 69 -4.16 6.22 15.90
CA GLY A 69 -2.99 7.00 15.49
C GLY A 69 -1.75 6.17 15.17
N GLN A 70 -1.79 4.84 15.32
CA GLN A 70 -0.68 3.98 14.88
C GLN A 70 -0.61 3.94 13.35
N ARG A 71 0.60 3.83 12.83
CA ARG A 71 0.86 3.74 11.39
C ARG A 71 0.59 2.32 10.87
N VAL A 72 0.08 2.25 9.65
CA VAL A 72 0.07 1.05 8.81
C VAL A 72 0.69 1.45 7.49
N GLN A 73 1.50 0.57 6.93
CA GLN A 73 2.26 0.81 5.71
C GLN A 73 1.92 -0.24 4.66
N VAL A 74 1.97 0.14 3.40
CA VAL A 74 2.14 -0.80 2.29
C VAL A 74 3.64 -0.89 2.01
N ILE A 75 4.18 -2.11 2.05
CA ILE A 75 5.59 -2.39 1.79
C ILE A 75 5.75 -3.44 0.70
N ASP A 76 6.89 -3.43 0.01
CA ASP A 76 7.29 -4.52 -0.88
C ASP A 76 7.98 -5.68 -0.12
N GLU A 77 8.37 -6.72 -0.85
CA GLU A 77 9.12 -7.87 -0.34
C GLU A 77 10.52 -7.55 0.20
N LEU A 78 11.07 -6.40 -0.15
CA LEU A 78 12.35 -5.89 0.34
C LEU A 78 12.18 -4.98 1.57
N ASN A 79 10.95 -4.75 2.02
CA ASN A 79 10.55 -3.81 3.09
C ASN A 79 10.71 -2.33 2.73
N ASN A 80 10.76 -1.98 1.46
CA ASN A 80 10.64 -0.58 1.07
C ASN A 80 9.21 -0.12 1.34
N VAL A 81 9.06 1.04 1.98
CA VAL A 81 7.75 1.66 2.23
C VAL A 81 7.27 2.29 0.93
N LEU A 82 6.05 1.93 0.52
CA LEU A 82 5.42 2.43 -0.71
C LEU A 82 4.33 3.47 -0.40
N GLU A 83 3.63 3.27 0.72
CA GLU A 83 2.58 4.18 1.19
C GLU A 83 2.41 4.02 2.71
N THR A 84 2.08 5.11 3.40
CA THR A 84 1.81 5.12 4.85
C THR A 84 0.47 5.78 5.14
N THR A 85 -0.28 5.19 6.07
CA THR A 85 -1.51 5.78 6.62
C THR A 85 -1.57 5.60 8.14
N VAL A 86 -2.57 6.20 8.78
CA VAL A 86 -2.82 6.07 10.23
C VAL A 86 -4.16 5.38 10.50
N ILE A 87 -4.22 4.63 11.60
CA ILE A 87 -5.43 3.96 12.04
C ILE A 87 -6.36 4.96 12.75
N GLN A 88 -7.61 4.99 12.30
CA GLN A 88 -8.70 5.74 12.93
C GLN A 88 -9.88 4.79 13.19
N GLY A 89 -10.30 4.66 14.45
CA GLY A 89 -11.42 3.80 14.83
C GLY A 89 -11.21 2.33 14.45
N ASN A 90 -9.99 1.81 14.63
CA ASN A 90 -9.56 0.46 14.20
C ASN A 90 -9.62 0.21 12.69
N LYS A 91 -9.64 1.26 11.87
CA LYS A 91 -9.66 1.15 10.42
C LYS A 91 -8.64 2.06 9.78
N CYS A 92 -8.17 1.66 8.61
CA CYS A 92 -7.49 2.55 7.68
C CYS A 92 -7.78 2.09 6.25
N SER A 93 -7.40 2.91 5.28
CA SER A 93 -7.58 2.60 3.87
C SER A 93 -6.41 3.10 3.04
N PHE A 94 -6.13 2.36 1.96
CA PHE A 94 -5.19 2.74 0.91
C PHE A 94 -5.93 2.70 -0.43
N TYR A 95 -5.57 3.59 -1.35
CA TYR A 95 -5.95 3.42 -2.75
C TYR A 95 -4.79 2.77 -3.49
N LEU A 96 -4.90 1.47 -3.74
CA LEU A 96 -3.84 0.72 -4.39
C LEU A 96 -3.87 0.98 -5.89
N ASN A 97 -2.68 1.08 -6.48
CA ASN A 97 -2.44 0.79 -7.88
C ASN A 97 -1.11 0.02 -7.99
N LEU A 98 -1.20 -1.30 -8.06
CA LEU A 98 -0.07 -2.23 -8.04
C LEU A 98 -0.05 -3.08 -9.32
N PRO A 99 1.13 -3.51 -9.80
CA PRO A 99 1.23 -4.51 -10.83
C PRO A 99 0.48 -5.80 -10.45
N GLN A 100 -0.21 -6.42 -11.41
CA GLN A 100 -1.06 -7.58 -11.12
C GLN A 100 -0.29 -8.89 -10.97
N THR A 101 0.85 -9.01 -11.67
CA THR A 101 1.67 -10.24 -11.72
C THR A 101 3.10 -10.04 -11.26
N GLU A 102 3.49 -8.82 -10.87
CA GLU A 102 4.88 -8.45 -10.57
C GLU A 102 5.03 -7.95 -9.14
N GLY A 103 5.91 -8.62 -8.38
CA GLY A 103 6.23 -8.30 -6.99
C GLY A 103 5.24 -8.87 -5.97
N THR A 104 5.65 -8.84 -4.70
CA THR A 104 4.81 -9.19 -3.55
C THR A 104 4.69 -8.01 -2.60
N TYR A 105 3.46 -7.68 -2.22
CA TYR A 105 3.16 -6.50 -1.39
C TYR A 105 2.49 -6.92 -0.07
N PHE A 106 2.75 -6.16 0.99
CA PHE A 106 2.26 -6.44 2.32
C PHE A 106 1.72 -5.18 3.00
N LEU A 107 0.63 -5.32 3.74
CA LEU A 107 0.36 -4.43 4.86
C LEU A 107 1.39 -4.73 5.95
N PHE A 108 1.93 -3.69 6.57
CA PHE A 108 2.89 -3.78 7.66
C PHE A 108 2.49 -2.84 8.80
N ALA A 109 2.56 -3.33 10.04
CA ALA A 109 2.32 -2.55 11.24
C ALA A 109 3.65 -2.35 12.00
N PRO A 110 4.32 -1.19 11.87
CA PRO A 110 5.60 -0.94 12.53
C PRO A 110 5.55 -1.13 14.05
N SER A 111 4.40 -0.89 14.68
CA SER A 111 4.19 -1.02 16.12
C SER A 111 4.34 -2.45 16.66
N THR A 112 4.19 -3.46 15.80
CA THR A 112 4.22 -4.89 16.20
C THR A 112 5.10 -5.75 15.29
N GLY A 113 5.49 -5.25 14.12
CA GLY A 113 6.22 -6.00 13.10
C GLY A 113 5.33 -6.93 12.26
N ASP A 114 4.00 -6.90 12.45
CA ASP A 114 3.07 -7.77 11.74
C ASP A 114 3.02 -7.45 10.25
N LYS A 115 2.86 -8.51 9.44
CA LYS A 115 2.65 -8.42 8.00
C LYS A 115 1.42 -9.18 7.54
N PHE A 116 0.74 -8.64 6.54
CA PHE A 116 -0.36 -9.31 5.84
C PHE A 116 -0.19 -9.13 4.34
N GLN A 117 -0.08 -10.23 3.59
CA GLN A 117 0.10 -10.17 2.14
C GLN A 117 -1.15 -9.59 1.46
N ILE A 118 -0.93 -8.62 0.58
CA ILE A 118 -1.98 -7.99 -0.21
C ILE A 118 -2.20 -8.83 -1.46
N GLU A 119 -3.41 -9.37 -1.63
CA GLU A 119 -3.82 -10.12 -2.83
C GLU A 119 -4.60 -9.25 -3.83
N GLY A 120 -5.01 -8.05 -3.41
CA GLY A 120 -5.74 -7.09 -4.23
C GLY A 120 -6.47 -6.03 -3.39
N ALA A 121 -7.22 -5.16 -4.07
CA ALA A 121 -8.13 -4.21 -3.42
C ALA A 121 -9.34 -4.94 -2.79
N GLY A 122 -10.03 -4.30 -1.84
CA GLY A 122 -11.20 -4.88 -1.18
C GLY A 122 -11.25 -4.60 0.32
N ASN A 123 -11.78 -5.56 1.09
CA ASN A 123 -11.83 -5.48 2.55
C ASN A 123 -10.96 -6.57 3.15
N VAL A 124 -10.07 -6.23 4.08
CA VAL A 124 -9.19 -7.19 4.75
C VAL A 124 -9.21 -7.00 6.27
N ASN A 125 -8.95 -8.10 6.97
CA ASN A 125 -8.81 -8.13 8.43
C ASN A 125 -7.34 -8.32 8.76
N PHE A 126 -6.69 -7.26 9.27
CA PHE A 126 -5.28 -7.30 9.63
C PHE A 126 -5.14 -7.55 11.13
N LYS A 127 -4.75 -8.78 11.50
CA LYS A 127 -4.54 -9.18 12.89
C LYS A 127 -3.17 -8.72 13.38
N LEU A 128 -3.14 -7.99 14.50
CA LEU A 128 -1.91 -7.58 15.17
C LEU A 128 -1.65 -8.48 16.40
N HIS A 129 -0.49 -9.10 16.46
CA HIS A 129 -0.10 -9.99 17.56
C HIS A 129 0.34 -9.16 18.75
N THR A 130 -0.54 -8.99 19.73
CA THR A 130 -0.42 -7.92 20.74
C THR A 130 -0.61 -8.39 22.18
N ASP A 131 -0.92 -9.68 22.38
CA ASP A 131 -1.12 -10.26 23.70
C ASP A 131 -0.11 -11.42 23.94
N PRO A 132 0.92 -11.21 24.79
CA PRO A 132 1.90 -12.26 25.06
C PRO A 132 1.34 -13.44 25.86
N ALA A 133 0.17 -13.33 26.49
CA ALA A 133 -0.44 -14.45 27.20
C ALA A 133 -1.19 -15.40 26.25
N THR A 134 -1.77 -14.88 25.17
CA THR A 134 -2.59 -15.69 24.24
C THR A 134 -1.98 -15.87 22.86
N ASP A 135 -1.03 -15.02 22.47
CA ASP A 135 -0.58 -14.87 21.08
C ASP A 135 0.94 -14.81 20.94
N ILE A 136 1.67 -15.30 21.95
CA ILE A 136 3.13 -15.26 22.01
C ILE A 136 3.77 -15.82 20.74
N GLU A 137 3.25 -16.93 20.20
CA GLU A 137 3.79 -17.59 18.99
C GLU A 137 3.81 -16.65 17.78
N GLY A 138 2.77 -15.86 17.55
CA GLY A 138 2.79 -14.89 16.45
C GLY A 138 3.70 -13.70 16.73
N MET A 139 3.84 -13.29 18.00
CA MET A 139 4.85 -12.31 18.37
C MET A 139 6.28 -12.84 18.16
N LEU A 140 6.51 -14.15 18.32
CA LEU A 140 7.79 -14.79 18.02
C LEU A 140 8.15 -14.65 16.54
N VAL A 141 7.15 -14.72 15.64
CA VAL A 141 7.35 -14.55 14.19
C VAL A 141 7.86 -13.16 13.85
N ASN A 142 7.45 -12.14 14.62
CA ASN A 142 7.86 -10.75 14.40
C ASN A 142 9.19 -10.39 15.06
N ALA A 143 9.78 -11.27 15.88
CA ALA A 143 11.04 -11.02 16.55
C ALA A 143 12.23 -11.14 15.59
N THR A 144 13.29 -10.35 15.80
CA THR A 144 14.46 -10.32 14.94
C THR A 144 15.65 -11.09 15.54
N PRO A 145 16.55 -11.68 14.72
CA PRO A 145 17.75 -12.35 15.24
C PRO A 145 18.62 -11.40 16.05
N ALA A 146 19.16 -11.88 17.18
CA ALA A 146 20.07 -11.09 17.99
C ALA A 146 21.33 -10.71 17.21
N ASN A 147 21.71 -9.43 17.27
CA ASN A 147 22.99 -8.94 16.78
C ASN A 147 24.13 -9.66 17.51
N GLN A 148 24.89 -10.51 16.81
CA GLN A 148 25.99 -11.27 17.40
C GLN A 148 27.17 -10.37 17.76
N ARG A 149 27.10 -9.68 18.90
CA ARG A 149 28.28 -9.08 19.52
C ARG A 149 28.94 -10.11 20.41
N LYS A 150 30.22 -10.42 20.15
CA LYS A 150 31.07 -11.05 21.17
C LYS A 150 31.01 -10.16 22.41
N SER A 151 30.62 -10.74 23.54
CA SER A 151 30.50 -10.00 24.80
C SER A 151 31.78 -9.21 25.07
N SER A 152 31.66 -7.88 25.07
CA SER A 152 32.63 -7.03 25.72
C SER A 152 31.90 -6.43 26.90
N LEU A 153 32.19 -6.96 28.10
CA LEU A 153 31.73 -6.45 29.38
C LEU A 153 32.35 -5.06 29.63
N LYS A 154 31.93 -4.05 28.89
CA LYS A 154 32.09 -2.67 29.33
C LYS A 154 30.86 -2.35 30.16
N LYS A 155 31.04 -2.40 31.49
CA LYS A 155 30.07 -1.95 32.47
C LYS A 155 29.72 -0.49 32.13
N SER A 156 28.51 -0.26 31.66
CA SER A 156 27.97 1.09 31.48
C SER A 156 27.97 1.80 32.83
N ALA A 157 28.21 3.12 32.83
CA ALA A 157 28.16 3.94 34.03
C ALA A 157 26.72 4.35 34.41
N ALA A 158 25.72 4.02 33.58
CA ALA A 158 24.32 4.30 33.84
C ALA A 158 23.72 3.34 34.87
N THR A 159 22.74 3.81 35.64
CA THR A 159 22.04 2.99 36.63
C THR A 159 21.03 2.10 35.92
N ASN A 160 21.11 0.79 36.13
CA ASN A 160 20.12 -0.16 35.61
C ASN A 160 18.72 0.18 36.18
N LEU A 161 17.74 0.37 35.30
CA LEU A 161 16.36 0.65 35.66
C LEU A 161 15.65 -0.58 36.24
N LEU A 162 16.19 -1.78 36.01
CA LEU A 162 15.69 -3.03 36.56
C LEU A 162 16.18 -3.28 37.98
N ILE A 163 15.29 -3.83 38.80
CA ILE A 163 15.60 -4.34 40.13
C ILE A 163 15.92 -5.83 40.03
N ASN A 164 17.05 -6.27 40.62
CA ASN A 164 17.47 -7.68 40.65
C ASN A 164 17.57 -8.32 39.24
N GLY A 165 18.04 -7.56 38.23
CA GLY A 165 18.23 -8.07 36.86
C GLY A 165 19.39 -9.07 36.70
N ASP A 166 20.29 -9.14 37.69
CA ASP A 166 21.34 -10.17 37.81
C ASP A 166 20.84 -11.45 38.50
N PHE A 167 19.56 -11.48 38.88
CA PHE A 167 18.90 -12.58 39.59
C PHE A 167 19.66 -13.10 40.83
N SER A 168 20.49 -12.27 41.46
CA SER A 168 21.29 -12.64 42.64
C SER A 168 20.42 -13.06 43.84
N SER A 169 19.16 -12.60 43.87
CA SER A 169 18.13 -13.04 44.81
C SER A 169 16.96 -13.73 44.10
N ASN A 170 16.34 -14.72 44.76
CA ASN A 170 15.13 -15.36 44.24
C ASN A 170 13.88 -14.52 44.56
N SER A 171 13.58 -13.55 43.69
CA SER A 171 12.51 -12.56 43.88
C SER A 171 11.34 -12.69 42.90
N PHE A 172 11.17 -13.86 42.26
CA PHE A 172 10.12 -14.09 41.27
C PHE A 172 8.76 -14.32 41.93
N SER A 173 7.74 -13.54 41.56
CA SER A 173 6.41 -13.56 42.19
C SER A 173 5.29 -13.64 41.17
N SER A 174 4.12 -14.16 41.56
CA SER A 174 2.93 -14.15 40.69
C SER A 174 2.17 -12.81 40.71
N SER A 175 2.72 -11.78 41.39
CA SER A 175 2.16 -10.43 41.41
C SER A 175 2.87 -9.58 40.38
N ASN A 176 2.10 -9.01 39.44
CA ASN A 176 2.62 -8.05 38.48
C ASN A 176 2.65 -6.65 39.15
N SER A 177 3.81 -6.28 39.69
CA SER A 177 4.04 -4.99 40.35
C SER A 177 5.26 -4.31 39.75
N VAL A 178 5.24 -2.97 39.69
CA VAL A 178 6.36 -2.19 39.16
C VAL A 178 7.62 -2.47 39.99
N GLY A 179 8.71 -2.84 39.32
CA GLY A 179 9.99 -3.23 39.93
C GLY A 179 10.06 -4.66 40.46
N GLY A 180 8.98 -5.44 40.40
CA GLY A 180 8.97 -6.86 40.74
C GLY A 180 9.12 -7.74 39.50
N TRP A 181 9.89 -8.84 39.60
CA TRP A 181 9.90 -9.87 38.56
C TRP A 181 8.64 -10.75 38.68
N TYR A 182 7.70 -10.55 37.76
CA TYR A 182 6.56 -11.42 37.57
C TYR A 182 7.00 -12.76 36.96
N LYS A 183 6.44 -13.86 37.46
CA LYS A 183 6.54 -15.19 36.85
C LYS A 183 5.18 -15.66 36.37
N PHE A 184 5.14 -16.16 35.14
CA PHE A 184 3.90 -16.70 34.57
C PHE A 184 3.45 -18.00 35.25
N ASP A 185 4.38 -18.93 35.47
CA ASP A 185 4.10 -20.24 36.03
C ASP A 185 5.30 -20.78 36.84
N GLU A 186 5.22 -22.05 37.24
CA GLU A 186 6.28 -22.74 37.98
C GLU A 186 7.18 -23.61 37.08
N ASN A 187 7.19 -23.41 35.76
CA ASN A 187 7.96 -24.20 34.79
C ASN A 187 9.44 -23.77 34.68
N TYR A 188 9.98 -23.13 35.71
CA TYR A 188 11.36 -22.67 35.78
C TYR A 188 12.06 -23.13 37.08
N THR A 189 13.37 -22.88 37.15
CA THR A 189 14.22 -23.02 38.33
C THR A 189 15.10 -21.79 38.49
N TRP A 190 15.34 -21.36 39.72
CA TRP A 190 16.42 -20.41 40.05
C TRP A 190 17.68 -21.22 40.36
N SER A 191 18.56 -21.36 39.36
CA SER A 191 19.73 -22.24 39.41
C SER A 191 21.04 -21.46 39.28
N THR A 192 22.16 -22.15 39.46
CA THR A 192 23.49 -21.56 39.24
C THR A 192 24.10 -22.12 37.96
N GLU A 193 24.45 -21.23 37.02
CA GLU A 193 25.16 -21.58 35.78
C GLU A 193 26.46 -20.77 35.75
N SER A 194 27.60 -21.44 35.53
CA SER A 194 28.92 -20.79 35.48
C SER A 194 29.24 -19.86 36.67
N GLY A 195 28.69 -20.16 37.86
CA GLY A 195 28.88 -19.38 39.08
C GLY A 195 27.91 -18.22 39.29
N SER A 196 27.06 -17.89 38.32
CA SER A 196 26.03 -16.86 38.43
C SER A 196 24.64 -17.45 38.65
N LYS A 197 23.73 -16.67 39.25
CA LYS A 197 22.33 -17.06 39.44
C LYS A 197 21.54 -16.73 38.20
N VAL A 198 20.79 -17.71 37.69
CA VAL A 198 20.03 -17.56 36.45
C VAL A 198 18.58 -17.94 36.67
N TRP A 199 17.71 -17.32 35.86
CA TRP A 199 16.37 -17.85 35.64
C TRP A 199 16.44 -18.88 34.51
N LYS A 200 16.11 -20.15 34.79
CA LYS A 200 16.25 -21.27 33.85
C LYS A 200 14.94 -22.03 33.67
N VAL A 201 14.52 -22.22 32.43
CA VAL A 201 13.33 -22.99 32.09
C VAL A 201 13.57 -24.49 32.32
N LYS A 202 12.57 -25.22 32.82
CA LYS A 202 12.65 -26.67 33.00
C LYS A 202 12.76 -27.41 31.66
N ASN A 203 13.27 -28.64 31.71
CA ASN A 203 13.42 -29.50 30.53
C ASN A 203 12.06 -29.74 29.85
N LYS A 204 11.98 -29.63 28.51
CA LYS A 204 10.74 -29.79 27.72
C LYS A 204 9.55 -28.93 28.21
N LYS A 205 9.84 -27.74 28.72
CA LYS A 205 8.84 -26.75 29.12
C LYS A 205 9.13 -25.42 28.43
N SER A 206 8.14 -24.53 28.43
CA SER A 206 8.29 -23.10 28.16
C SER A 206 7.79 -22.32 29.37
N SER A 207 8.26 -21.09 29.52
CA SER A 207 7.83 -20.14 30.54
C SER A 207 8.30 -18.76 30.13
N TYR A 208 7.76 -17.73 30.79
CA TYR A 208 8.36 -16.39 30.79
C TYR A 208 8.40 -15.76 32.18
N ILE A 209 9.26 -14.75 32.30
CA ILE A 209 9.24 -13.76 33.38
C ILE A 209 9.18 -12.37 32.78
N GLU A 210 8.67 -11.42 33.55
CA GLU A 210 8.52 -10.04 33.12
C GLU A 210 8.86 -9.09 34.27
N GLN A 211 9.47 -7.96 33.98
CA GLN A 211 9.53 -6.84 34.93
C GLN A 211 9.09 -5.56 34.25
N THR A 212 8.13 -4.87 34.87
CA THR A 212 7.65 -3.55 34.45
C THR A 212 8.33 -2.47 35.28
N PHE A 213 8.75 -1.38 34.64
CA PHE A 213 9.42 -0.24 35.28
C PHE A 213 9.01 1.08 34.60
N ASN A 214 9.22 2.21 35.28
CA ASN A 214 8.92 3.53 34.73
C ASN A 214 10.02 3.95 33.76
N VAL A 215 9.65 4.62 32.68
CA VAL A 215 10.58 5.19 31.70
C VAL A 215 10.26 6.67 31.47
N PRO A 216 11.28 7.54 31.29
CA PRO A 216 11.05 8.89 30.80
C PRO A 216 10.64 8.84 29.31
N ALA A 217 9.62 9.60 28.92
CA ALA A 217 9.24 9.73 27.52
C ALA A 217 10.36 10.40 26.71
N GLY A 218 10.53 10.00 25.45
CA GLY A 218 11.41 10.65 24.48
C GLY A 218 12.87 10.21 24.49
N ASP A 219 13.35 9.46 25.49
CA ASP A 219 14.70 8.85 25.50
C ASP A 219 14.76 7.58 24.62
N SER A 220 15.94 7.00 24.40
CA SER A 220 16.06 5.62 23.88
C SER A 220 16.24 4.63 25.03
N LEU A 221 15.55 3.49 24.99
CA LEU A 221 15.75 2.38 25.92
C LEU A 221 16.69 1.35 25.30
N VAL A 222 17.78 1.05 26.00
CA VAL A 222 18.69 -0.04 25.65
C VAL A 222 18.55 -1.16 26.67
N VAL A 223 18.19 -2.34 26.17
CA VAL A 223 18.07 -3.57 26.95
C VAL A 223 19.18 -4.53 26.56
N THR A 224 19.85 -5.11 27.55
CA THR A 224 20.80 -6.21 27.32
C THR A 224 20.54 -7.37 28.27
N THR A 225 20.82 -8.60 27.82
CA THR A 225 20.79 -9.79 28.69
C THR A 225 21.74 -10.84 28.17
N ASP A 226 22.38 -11.56 29.07
CA ASP A 226 23.08 -12.80 28.76
C ASP A 226 22.08 -13.94 28.74
N CYS A 227 22.12 -14.76 27.70
CA CYS A 227 21.20 -15.88 27.58
C CYS A 227 21.88 -17.10 26.95
N TYR A 228 21.27 -18.26 27.22
CA TYR A 228 21.61 -19.50 26.56
C TYR A 228 20.35 -20.17 26.05
N ALA A 229 20.36 -20.58 24.80
CA ALA A 229 19.33 -21.42 24.20
C ALA A 229 19.87 -22.84 23.94
N SER A 230 19.11 -23.87 24.33
CA SER A 230 19.49 -25.26 24.04
C SER A 230 19.35 -25.59 22.56
N SER A 231 19.90 -26.72 22.11
CA SER A 231 19.69 -27.19 20.75
C SER A 231 18.19 -27.39 20.50
N SER A 232 17.65 -26.78 19.43
CA SER A 232 16.22 -26.72 19.07
C SER A 232 15.32 -25.89 20.01
N SER A 233 15.86 -24.83 20.61
CA SER A 233 15.11 -23.88 21.44
C SER A 233 15.48 -22.44 21.07
N SER A 234 14.74 -21.46 21.57
CA SER A 234 15.06 -20.05 21.41
C SER A 234 14.95 -19.32 22.74
N ALA A 235 15.89 -18.41 22.99
CA ALA A 235 15.80 -17.41 24.05
C ALA A 235 15.26 -16.12 23.41
N LEU A 236 14.14 -15.62 23.91
CA LEU A 236 13.49 -14.41 23.40
C LEU A 236 13.39 -13.32 24.45
N VAL A 237 13.61 -12.09 24.00
CA VAL A 237 13.50 -10.88 24.79
C VAL A 237 12.54 -9.96 24.07
N PHE A 238 11.48 -9.55 24.75
CA PHE A 238 10.55 -8.56 24.28
C PHE A 238 10.63 -7.31 25.15
N VAL A 239 10.56 -6.15 24.51
CA VAL A 239 10.42 -4.85 25.15
C VAL A 239 9.07 -4.28 24.75
N PHE A 240 8.23 -3.99 25.74
CA PHE A 240 6.90 -3.39 25.56
C PHE A 240 6.89 -1.97 26.12
N PHE A 241 6.16 -1.08 25.48
CA PHE A 241 5.88 0.26 26.00
C PHE A 241 4.40 0.44 26.31
N TYR A 242 4.13 1.19 27.38
CA TYR A 242 2.77 1.43 27.88
C TYR A 242 2.54 2.91 28.15
N ASP A 243 1.32 3.35 27.87
CA ASP A 243 0.85 4.69 28.22
C ASP A 243 0.60 4.86 29.74
N SER A 244 0.12 6.03 30.14
CA SER A 244 -0.26 6.33 31.54
C SER A 244 -1.44 5.51 32.07
N ASN A 245 -2.28 4.97 31.20
CA ASN A 245 -3.47 4.19 31.52
C ASN A 245 -3.20 2.67 31.56
N GLY A 246 -2.00 2.22 31.16
CA GLY A 246 -1.59 0.82 31.10
C GLY A 246 -1.90 0.10 29.78
N TYR A 247 -2.26 0.81 28.71
CA TYR A 247 -2.41 0.24 27.38
C TYR A 247 -1.05 0.10 26.68
N TYR A 248 -0.85 -1.00 25.97
CA TYR A 248 0.31 -1.23 25.10
C TYR A 248 0.33 -0.22 23.95
N ILE A 249 1.51 0.31 23.65
CA ILE A 249 1.73 1.22 22.53
C ILE A 249 2.36 0.46 21.36
N ASN A 250 3.47 -0.23 21.63
CA ASN A 250 4.21 -1.04 20.67
C ASN A 250 5.07 -2.07 21.41
N TYR A 251 5.69 -2.98 20.66
CA TYR A 251 6.74 -3.84 21.19
C TYR A 251 7.83 -4.12 20.17
N THR A 252 8.98 -4.59 20.64
CA THR A 252 10.02 -5.17 19.79
C THR A 252 10.58 -6.42 20.44
N GLY A 253 10.81 -7.45 19.63
CA GLY A 253 11.35 -8.73 20.07
C GLY A 253 12.70 -9.02 19.41
N SER A 254 13.59 -9.67 20.16
CA SER A 254 14.80 -10.28 19.60
C SER A 254 15.05 -11.68 20.16
N TYR A 255 15.67 -12.55 19.38
CA TYR A 255 15.87 -13.95 19.73
C TYR A 255 17.28 -14.51 19.48
N LEU A 256 17.63 -15.55 20.25
CA LEU A 256 18.81 -16.40 20.06
C LEU A 256 18.38 -17.85 19.82
N ASN A 257 18.81 -18.45 18.70
CA ASN A 257 18.40 -19.80 18.25
C ASN A 257 19.15 -20.98 18.89
N SER A 258 20.34 -20.76 19.45
CA SER A 258 21.08 -21.77 20.21
C SER A 258 22.39 -21.20 20.76
N GLY A 259 22.96 -21.89 21.74
CA GLY A 259 24.24 -21.53 22.33
C GLY A 259 24.11 -20.40 23.33
N PHE A 260 25.26 -19.91 23.79
CA PHE A 260 25.35 -18.78 24.71
C PHE A 260 25.67 -17.50 23.93
N ASN A 261 24.90 -16.44 24.17
CA ASN A 261 25.17 -15.11 23.62
C ASN A 261 24.47 -14.03 24.44
N SER A 262 24.82 -12.77 24.19
CA SER A 262 24.10 -11.63 24.74
C SER A 262 23.13 -11.08 23.69
N ILE A 263 21.90 -10.79 24.11
CA ILE A 263 20.90 -10.06 23.30
C ILE A 263 21.01 -8.58 23.67
N SER A 264 20.96 -7.69 22.67
CA SER A 264 20.89 -6.25 22.88
C SER A 264 19.80 -5.66 21.97
N ILE A 265 18.83 -4.99 22.58
CA ILE A 265 17.73 -4.29 21.92
C ILE A 265 17.89 -2.80 22.24
N ALA A 266 17.73 -1.95 21.24
CA ALA A 266 17.74 -0.50 21.41
C ALA A 266 16.55 0.07 20.64
N ASN A 267 15.67 0.77 21.35
CA ASN A 267 14.41 1.27 20.82
C ASN A 267 14.17 2.70 21.27
N ALA A 268 13.47 3.48 20.44
CA ALA A 268 12.85 4.73 20.87
C ALA A 268 11.81 4.44 21.96
N ILE A 269 11.78 5.28 23.00
CA ILE A 269 10.67 5.29 23.95
C ILE A 269 9.58 6.18 23.34
N PRO A 270 8.39 5.65 23.01
CA PRO A 270 7.32 6.45 22.44
C PRO A 270 7.02 7.69 23.28
N SER A 271 6.71 8.82 22.65
CA SER A 271 6.50 10.11 23.32
C SER A 271 5.38 10.10 24.37
N ASN A 272 4.42 9.18 24.25
CA ASN A 272 3.32 8.97 25.19
C ASN A 272 3.55 7.81 26.17
N ALA A 273 4.71 7.16 26.16
CA ALA A 273 5.02 6.06 27.07
C ALA A 273 5.38 6.57 28.48
N THR A 274 4.88 5.88 29.50
CA THR A 274 5.23 6.14 30.91
C THR A 274 5.88 4.95 31.59
N LYS A 275 5.70 3.76 31.03
CA LYS A 275 6.26 2.49 31.51
C LYS A 275 6.79 1.68 30.34
N ALA A 276 7.76 0.83 30.65
CA ALA A 276 8.19 -0.25 29.80
C ALA A 276 8.15 -1.57 30.57
N SER A 277 8.05 -2.68 29.87
CA SER A 277 8.30 -4.00 30.44
C SER A 277 9.28 -4.79 29.60
N ILE A 278 10.08 -5.60 30.27
CA ILE A 278 11.00 -6.56 29.63
C ILE A 278 10.49 -7.95 29.96
N LEU A 279 10.07 -8.67 28.91
CA LEU A 279 9.62 -10.05 29.00
C LEU A 279 10.71 -10.97 28.45
N LEU A 280 11.12 -11.94 29.25
CA LEU A 280 12.08 -12.98 28.87
C LEU A 280 11.32 -14.28 28.70
N TYR A 281 11.26 -14.78 27.48
CA TYR A 281 10.62 -16.04 27.16
C TYR A 281 11.68 -17.09 26.79
N GLY A 282 11.58 -18.27 27.38
CA GLY A 282 12.47 -19.37 27.06
C GLY A 282 11.73 -20.70 26.95
N SER A 283 12.34 -21.62 26.22
CA SER A 283 11.92 -23.02 26.20
C SER A 283 13.09 -23.96 26.51
N ASN A 284 12.79 -25.20 26.88
CA ASN A 284 13.73 -26.32 26.99
C ASN A 284 15.13 -25.95 27.55
N LYS A 285 15.27 -25.77 28.86
CA LYS A 285 16.56 -25.45 29.52
C LYS A 285 17.21 -24.12 29.14
N THR A 286 16.54 -23.28 28.35
CA THR A 286 16.95 -21.90 28.11
C THR A 286 17.06 -21.14 29.42
N TRP A 287 18.05 -20.26 29.54
CA TRP A 287 18.23 -19.42 30.72
C TRP A 287 18.65 -18.01 30.35
N PHE A 288 18.38 -17.09 31.27
CA PHE A 288 18.72 -15.67 31.19
C PHE A 288 19.42 -15.20 32.46
N ASP A 289 20.29 -14.21 32.30
CA ASP A 289 21.04 -13.54 33.36
C ASP A 289 21.42 -12.11 32.93
N ASN A 290 21.92 -11.32 33.88
CA ASN A 290 22.50 -9.99 33.69
C ASN A 290 21.61 -9.07 32.84
N VAL A 291 20.31 -9.05 33.14
CA VAL A 291 19.35 -8.20 32.42
C VAL A 291 19.56 -6.77 32.85
N THR A 292 19.86 -5.91 31.89
CA THR A 292 19.96 -4.47 32.10
C THR A 292 19.00 -3.71 31.20
N ALA A 293 18.48 -2.61 31.73
CA ALA A 293 17.69 -1.63 31.00
C ALA A 293 18.23 -0.25 31.37
N GLU A 294 18.67 0.52 30.37
CA GLU A 294 19.28 1.82 30.56
C GLU A 294 18.69 2.80 29.54
N THR A 295 18.39 4.03 29.98
CA THR A 295 18.04 5.10 29.05
C THR A 295 19.31 5.72 28.47
N LYS A 296 19.24 6.09 27.20
CA LYS A 296 20.18 6.97 26.51
C LYS A 296 19.43 8.18 26.01
N SER A 297 20.13 9.28 25.80
CA SER A 297 19.57 10.50 25.21
C SER A 297 18.71 10.17 23.99
N ALA A 298 17.58 10.87 23.94
CA ALA A 298 16.53 10.81 22.95
C ALA A 298 16.88 10.25 21.57
N VAL A 299 15.95 9.43 21.07
CA VAL A 299 15.79 9.32 19.62
C VAL A 299 15.43 10.72 19.14
N ILE A 300 16.21 11.20 18.19
CA ILE A 300 16.16 12.57 17.71
C ILE A 300 14.86 12.70 16.89
N ASP A 301 14.12 13.77 17.12
CA ASP A 301 13.10 14.33 16.23
C ASP A 301 13.65 15.75 15.98
N ALA A 302 14.50 15.87 14.95
CA ALA A 302 15.39 17.01 14.84
C ALA A 302 14.64 18.30 14.50
N ASP A 303 13.48 18.20 13.88
CA ASP A 303 12.67 19.32 13.41
C ASP A 303 11.35 19.51 14.18
N ASN A 304 10.98 18.60 15.09
CA ASN A 304 9.79 18.63 15.94
C ASN A 304 8.48 18.61 15.17
N ASP A 305 8.42 17.86 14.07
CA ASP A 305 7.20 17.68 13.28
C ASP A 305 6.26 16.60 13.86
N GLY A 306 6.72 15.88 14.89
CA GLY A 306 6.00 14.81 15.57
C GLY A 306 6.32 13.41 15.06
N VAL A 307 7.30 13.26 14.16
CA VAL A 307 7.83 12.01 13.64
C VAL A 307 9.26 11.82 14.14
N GLU A 308 9.59 10.64 14.67
CA GLU A 308 10.96 10.36 15.10
C GLU A 308 11.89 10.17 13.88
N ASP A 309 13.15 10.63 13.94
CA ASP A 309 14.11 10.55 12.83
C ASP A 309 14.26 9.12 12.23
N SER A 310 14.01 8.08 13.03
CA SER A 310 14.04 6.68 12.56
C SER A 310 12.85 6.27 11.71
N GLN A 311 11.78 7.07 11.70
CA GLN A 311 10.56 6.89 10.94
C GLN A 311 10.29 8.05 9.97
N ASP A 312 11.11 9.09 10.02
CA ASP A 312 11.02 10.28 9.20
C ASP A 312 11.99 10.20 8.01
N GLU A 313 11.48 10.31 6.79
CA GLU A 313 12.28 10.37 5.57
C GLU A 313 12.97 11.73 5.35
N PHE A 314 12.49 12.76 6.05
CA PHE A 314 12.95 14.15 6.02
C PHE A 314 13.22 14.70 7.44
N PRO A 315 14.12 14.08 8.23
CA PRO A 315 14.30 14.34 9.68
C PRO A 315 14.83 15.75 10.05
N ASN A 316 14.91 16.68 9.10
CA ASN A 316 15.34 18.06 9.33
C ASN A 316 14.46 19.08 8.57
N ASP A 317 13.30 18.67 8.03
CA ASP A 317 12.32 19.54 7.38
C ASP A 317 10.94 19.37 8.04
N PRO A 318 10.52 20.32 8.91
CA PRO A 318 9.31 20.16 9.73
C PRO A 318 7.99 20.17 8.93
N ASN A 319 8.05 20.29 7.60
CA ASN A 319 6.88 20.26 6.73
C ASN A 319 6.78 18.97 5.92
N LYS A 320 7.75 18.05 6.02
CA LYS A 320 7.85 16.82 5.24
C LYS A 320 8.24 15.70 6.16
N ALA A 321 7.65 14.53 5.97
CA ALA A 321 7.93 13.36 6.80
C ALA A 321 7.98 12.06 6.01
N PHE A 322 7.15 11.94 4.96
CA PHE A 322 6.97 10.69 4.23
C PHE A 322 6.95 10.91 2.74
N THR A 323 7.31 9.86 2.00
CA THR A 323 7.03 9.78 0.58
C THR A 323 5.92 8.78 0.28
N GLY A 324 5.30 8.95 -0.88
CA GLY A 324 4.38 8.00 -1.49
C GLY A 324 4.50 8.09 -3.00
N SER A 325 3.83 7.21 -3.73
CA SER A 325 3.83 7.32 -5.19
C SER A 325 2.54 6.84 -5.83
N TYR A 326 2.29 7.32 -7.05
CA TYR A 326 1.27 6.78 -7.94
C TYR A 326 1.90 6.38 -9.29
N PRO A 327 1.69 5.15 -9.76
CA PRO A 327 1.08 4.03 -9.03
C PRO A 327 1.83 3.70 -7.74
N THR A 328 1.16 3.05 -6.78
CA THR A 328 1.74 2.61 -5.50
C THR A 328 3.02 1.81 -5.73
N ALA A 329 3.07 1.02 -6.81
CA ALA A 329 4.27 0.31 -7.25
C ALA A 329 4.33 0.25 -8.78
N GLY A 330 5.54 0.12 -9.35
CA GLY A 330 5.73 0.14 -10.80
C GLY A 330 5.49 1.52 -11.42
N THR A 331 5.21 1.51 -12.73
CA THR A 331 4.95 2.69 -13.57
C THR A 331 3.58 2.53 -14.23
N GLN A 332 2.80 3.60 -14.29
CA GLN A 332 1.53 3.61 -15.01
C GLN A 332 1.83 3.74 -16.50
N LYS A 333 1.17 2.97 -17.33
CA LYS A 333 1.23 3.09 -18.78
C LYS A 333 -0.16 3.30 -19.29
N ILE A 334 -0.35 4.33 -20.11
CA ILE A 334 -1.65 4.61 -20.70
C ILE A 334 -1.47 4.72 -22.19
N ALA A 335 -2.26 3.95 -22.91
CA ALA A 335 -2.27 3.86 -24.35
C ALA A 335 -3.65 4.30 -24.84
N PHE A 336 -3.70 5.38 -25.61
CA PHE A 336 -4.92 6.05 -26.04
C PHE A 336 -5.21 5.78 -27.52
N GLU A 337 -6.50 5.81 -27.84
CA GLU A 337 -7.08 6.12 -29.15
C GLU A 337 -7.58 7.58 -29.13
N ASP A 338 -7.64 8.25 -30.29
CA ASP A 338 -7.93 9.69 -30.36
C ASP A 338 -9.25 10.06 -31.05
N SER A 339 -9.96 9.04 -31.54
CA SER A 339 -11.11 9.20 -32.45
C SER A 339 -12.46 9.34 -31.74
N TRP A 340 -12.50 9.30 -30.40
CA TRP A 340 -13.71 9.54 -29.60
C TRP A 340 -14.49 10.75 -30.12
N PRO A 341 -15.83 10.70 -30.26
CA PRO A 341 -16.71 9.64 -29.78
C PRO A 341 -16.91 8.48 -30.77
N TYR A 342 -16.12 8.39 -31.84
CA TYR A 342 -16.17 7.29 -32.80
C TYR A 342 -15.04 6.29 -32.56
N GLN A 343 -15.27 5.02 -32.90
CA GLN A 343 -14.22 4.00 -32.84
C GLN A 343 -13.08 4.29 -33.83
N GLY A 344 -11.86 3.99 -33.40
CA GLY A 344 -10.64 4.00 -34.23
C GLY A 344 -10.32 2.61 -34.77
N ASP A 345 -9.03 2.33 -34.96
CA ASP A 345 -8.52 1.04 -35.43
C ASP A 345 -7.96 0.15 -34.31
N PHE A 346 -8.01 0.61 -33.06
CA PHE A 346 -7.66 -0.15 -31.85
C PHE A 346 -6.21 -0.64 -31.83
N ASP A 347 -5.30 0.12 -32.42
CA ASP A 347 -3.86 -0.11 -32.26
C ASP A 347 -3.31 0.50 -30.94
N PHE A 348 -4.10 1.35 -30.27
CA PHE A 348 -3.77 2.05 -29.02
C PHE A 348 -2.41 2.75 -29.04
N ASN A 349 -2.02 3.33 -30.18
CA ASN A 349 -0.73 4.00 -30.29
C ASN A 349 -0.83 5.50 -30.63
N ASP A 350 -2.05 6.05 -30.68
CA ASP A 350 -2.30 7.47 -30.99
C ASP A 350 -1.55 8.39 -30.01
N MET A 351 -1.53 8.01 -28.73
CA MET A 351 -0.59 8.52 -27.73
C MET A 351 -0.34 7.44 -26.68
N VAL A 352 0.94 7.18 -26.36
CA VAL A 352 1.32 6.27 -25.28
C VAL A 352 2.23 7.00 -24.32
N ILE A 353 1.90 6.96 -23.04
CA ILE A 353 2.69 7.56 -21.98
C ILE A 353 3.04 6.54 -20.91
N ASP A 354 4.24 6.68 -20.35
CA ASP A 354 4.58 6.13 -19.05
C ASP A 354 4.54 7.26 -18.02
N SER A 355 3.93 7.04 -16.86
CA SER A 355 3.86 8.03 -15.80
C SER A 355 4.26 7.46 -14.44
N LYS A 356 4.98 8.29 -13.67
CA LYS A 356 5.26 8.10 -12.25
C LYS A 356 5.06 9.42 -11.53
N VAL A 357 4.32 9.37 -10.43
CA VAL A 357 4.09 10.52 -9.55
C VAL A 357 4.70 10.21 -8.20
N ASP A 358 5.57 11.08 -7.71
CA ASP A 358 6.17 10.99 -6.39
C ASP A 358 5.52 12.04 -5.49
N TYR A 359 4.88 11.61 -4.40
CA TYR A 359 4.23 12.46 -3.42
C TYR A 359 5.13 12.68 -2.21
N THR A 360 5.08 13.90 -1.66
CA THR A 360 5.62 14.20 -0.33
C THR A 360 4.48 14.52 0.62
N LEU A 361 4.54 14.00 1.84
CA LEU A 361 3.57 14.23 2.91
C LEU A 361 4.22 14.83 4.15
N ASN A 362 3.47 15.57 4.95
CA ASN A 362 3.92 16.06 6.27
C ASN A 362 3.69 15.03 7.40
N GLY A 363 4.16 15.32 8.61
CA GLY A 363 3.98 14.45 9.80
C GLY A 363 2.53 14.13 10.17
N ASN A 364 1.54 14.87 9.64
CA ASN A 364 0.10 14.62 9.80
C ASN A 364 -0.53 13.81 8.65
N ASN A 365 0.28 13.28 7.72
CA ASN A 365 -0.14 12.59 6.49
C ASN A 365 -0.97 13.46 5.53
N GLU A 366 -0.68 14.76 5.45
CA GLU A 366 -1.26 15.65 4.44
C GLU A 366 -0.29 15.82 3.28
N LEU A 367 -0.80 15.88 2.05
CA LEU A 367 0.00 16.10 0.85
C LEU A 367 0.64 17.50 0.86
N VAL A 368 1.94 17.55 0.57
CA VAL A 368 2.75 18.78 0.52
C VAL A 368 3.02 19.15 -0.94
N ASP A 369 3.62 18.23 -1.68
CA ASP A 369 3.91 18.37 -3.10
C ASP A 369 3.80 17.03 -3.84
N ALA A 370 3.69 17.09 -5.16
CA ALA A 370 3.86 15.94 -6.03
C ALA A 370 4.72 16.29 -7.24
N THR A 371 5.66 15.42 -7.58
CA THR A 371 6.47 15.53 -8.80
C THR A 371 5.99 14.49 -9.80
N PHE A 372 5.58 14.96 -10.97
CA PHE A 372 5.13 14.13 -12.09
C PHE A 372 6.29 13.94 -13.06
N ASN A 373 6.55 12.69 -13.44
CA ASN A 373 7.48 12.30 -14.48
C ASN A 373 6.71 11.53 -15.54
N ILE A 374 6.61 12.09 -16.75
CA ILE A 374 5.81 11.53 -17.85
C ILE A 374 6.72 11.35 -19.06
N THR A 375 6.89 10.10 -19.49
CA THR A 375 7.65 9.76 -20.69
C THR A 375 6.68 9.55 -21.85
N LEU A 376 6.86 10.29 -22.95
CA LEU A 376 6.06 10.14 -24.16
C LEU A 376 6.63 8.98 -25.00
N GLN A 377 6.00 7.80 -24.95
CA GLN A 377 6.45 6.62 -25.67
C GLN A 377 6.00 6.63 -27.14
N ALA A 378 4.82 7.15 -27.44
CA ALA A 378 4.27 7.19 -28.81
C ALA A 378 3.43 8.45 -29.08
N ALA A 379 3.38 8.83 -30.35
CA ALA A 379 2.57 9.91 -30.92
C ALA A 379 2.12 9.49 -32.34
N GLY A 380 1.11 8.62 -32.42
CA GLY A 380 0.64 7.98 -33.66
C GLY A 380 -0.49 8.73 -34.36
N ALA A 381 -1.13 9.67 -33.65
CA ALA A 381 -2.33 10.33 -34.14
C ALA A 381 -2.09 11.21 -35.37
N GLY A 382 -3.00 11.13 -36.35
CA GLY A 382 -3.11 12.11 -37.44
C GLY A 382 -3.64 13.48 -36.99
N LEU A 383 -4.22 13.55 -35.79
CA LEU A 383 -4.80 14.76 -35.21
C LEU A 383 -3.91 15.27 -34.08
N ASN A 384 -3.83 16.59 -33.91
CA ASN A 384 -3.00 17.17 -32.87
C ASN A 384 -3.72 17.10 -31.51
N ASN A 385 -3.11 16.38 -30.57
CA ASN A 385 -3.66 16.14 -29.23
C ASN A 385 -2.71 16.72 -28.18
N GLY A 386 -3.28 17.37 -27.17
CA GLY A 386 -2.62 17.74 -25.92
C GLY A 386 -2.76 16.65 -24.86
N LEU A 387 -1.95 16.74 -23.82
CA LEU A 387 -2.01 15.87 -22.63
C LEU A 387 -2.30 16.73 -21.41
N ALA A 388 -3.26 16.30 -20.61
CA ALA A 388 -3.63 16.94 -19.36
C ALA A 388 -3.93 15.93 -18.26
N ILE A 389 -3.99 16.44 -17.04
CA ILE A 389 -4.27 15.69 -15.82
C ILE A 389 -5.40 16.38 -15.08
N ASN A 390 -6.33 15.60 -14.54
CA ASN A 390 -7.32 16.05 -13.58
C ASN A 390 -7.09 15.33 -12.25
N LEU A 391 -6.93 16.04 -11.14
CA LEU A 391 -6.84 15.41 -9.83
C LEU A 391 -8.25 15.13 -9.31
N VAL A 392 -8.55 13.86 -9.07
CA VAL A 392 -9.87 13.39 -8.66
C VAL A 392 -9.83 12.61 -7.35
N ASP A 393 -11.00 12.46 -6.71
CA ASP A 393 -11.14 11.62 -5.53
C ASP A 393 -10.88 10.16 -5.90
N ALA A 394 -9.96 9.49 -5.20
CA ALA A 394 -9.52 8.15 -5.58
C ALA A 394 -10.65 7.11 -5.51
N ALA A 395 -11.51 7.21 -4.50
CA ALA A 395 -12.57 6.24 -4.26
C ALA A 395 -13.71 6.34 -5.27
N SER A 396 -14.12 7.56 -5.63
CA SER A 396 -15.27 7.81 -6.49
C SER A 396 -14.90 8.16 -7.93
N LYS A 397 -13.63 8.48 -8.21
CA LYS A 397 -13.12 9.04 -9.46
C LYS A 397 -13.79 10.36 -9.87
N ASN A 398 -14.51 11.02 -8.95
CA ASN A 398 -15.23 12.25 -9.22
C ASN A 398 -14.33 13.48 -9.04
N ALA A 399 -14.68 14.56 -9.73
CA ALA A 399 -14.02 15.85 -9.58
C ALA A 399 -14.07 16.38 -8.14
N ILE A 400 -12.90 16.78 -7.63
CA ILE A 400 -12.76 17.45 -6.33
C ILE A 400 -13.22 18.90 -6.48
N GLN A 401 -14.21 19.31 -5.68
CA GLN A 401 -14.88 20.60 -5.83
C GLN A 401 -14.07 21.79 -5.28
N SER A 402 -13.19 21.53 -4.31
CA SER A 402 -12.28 22.53 -3.76
C SER A 402 -10.99 22.61 -4.59
N SER A 403 -10.39 23.79 -4.67
CA SER A 403 -9.03 23.93 -5.19
C SER A 403 -8.04 23.32 -4.20
N ILE A 404 -7.31 22.30 -4.65
CA ILE A 404 -6.29 21.62 -3.84
C ILE A 404 -4.86 21.94 -4.32
N ILE A 405 -4.71 22.66 -5.43
CA ILE A 405 -3.42 23.07 -5.99
C ILE A 405 -3.13 24.52 -5.56
N SER A 406 -1.98 24.73 -4.93
CA SER A 406 -1.51 26.08 -4.55
C SER A 406 -0.60 26.70 -5.61
N SER A 407 0.25 25.90 -6.25
CA SER A 407 1.11 26.33 -7.35
C SER A 407 1.57 25.16 -8.22
N ILE A 408 1.96 25.46 -9.46
CA ILE A 408 2.52 24.52 -10.42
C ILE A 408 3.83 25.10 -10.98
N THR A 409 4.88 24.28 -11.06
CA THR A 409 6.15 24.63 -11.69
C THR A 409 6.49 23.60 -12.77
N GLY A 410 6.73 24.04 -14.01
CA GLY A 410 7.08 23.16 -15.14
C GLY A 410 5.90 22.74 -16.03
N ALA A 411 4.66 23.01 -15.60
CA ALA A 411 3.42 22.84 -16.37
C ALA A 411 2.49 24.04 -16.12
N THR A 412 1.29 24.02 -16.72
CA THR A 412 0.31 25.12 -16.54
C THR A 412 -0.99 24.61 -15.94
N GLN A 413 -1.62 25.42 -15.09
CA GLN A 413 -2.96 25.10 -14.59
C GLN A 413 -3.97 25.32 -15.71
N ASP A 414 -4.92 24.39 -15.83
CA ASP A 414 -6.03 24.55 -16.75
C ASP A 414 -6.96 25.68 -16.26
N PRO A 415 -7.18 26.75 -17.06
CA PRO A 415 -8.04 27.86 -16.65
C PRO A 415 -9.52 27.47 -16.51
N SER A 416 -9.93 26.34 -17.11
CA SER A 416 -11.32 25.85 -17.12
C SER A 416 -11.54 24.67 -16.18
N ASN A 417 -10.50 24.16 -15.52
CA ASN A 417 -10.59 23.06 -14.57
C ASN A 417 -9.75 23.35 -13.32
N ILE A 418 -10.42 23.52 -12.18
CA ILE A 418 -9.81 24.03 -10.92
C ILE A 418 -8.64 23.17 -10.42
N ASN A 419 -8.69 21.87 -10.65
CA ASN A 419 -7.63 20.90 -10.31
C ASN A 419 -7.05 20.23 -11.57
N GLY A 420 -7.15 20.92 -12.71
CA GLY A 420 -6.62 20.49 -13.99
C GLY A 420 -5.21 21.05 -14.24
N ILE A 421 -4.36 20.22 -14.83
CA ILE A 421 -3.01 20.56 -15.24
C ILE A 421 -2.87 20.25 -16.73
N ILE A 422 -2.43 21.22 -17.52
CA ILE A 422 -2.06 21.02 -18.92
C ILE A 422 -0.55 20.75 -18.95
N VAL A 423 -0.18 19.52 -19.34
CA VAL A 423 1.22 19.10 -19.53
C VAL A 423 1.75 19.72 -20.83
N PHE A 424 0.99 19.58 -21.91
CA PHE A 424 1.22 20.27 -23.18
C PHE A 424 -0.07 20.37 -24.00
N ASP A 425 -0.21 21.43 -24.80
CA ASP A 425 -1.39 21.66 -25.66
C ASP A 425 -1.40 20.83 -26.94
N GLY A 426 -0.23 20.40 -27.42
CA GLY A 426 -0.09 19.66 -28.67
C GLY A 426 1.22 18.89 -28.71
N VAL A 427 1.12 17.57 -28.84
CA VAL A 427 2.25 16.64 -28.75
C VAL A 427 3.37 16.97 -29.75
N LEU A 428 3.02 17.30 -31.00
CA LEU A 428 3.98 17.58 -32.06
C LEU A 428 4.81 18.86 -31.80
N GLN A 429 4.29 19.81 -31.01
CA GLN A 429 5.02 21.02 -30.63
C GLN A 429 5.79 20.84 -29.31
N ALA A 430 5.37 19.89 -28.47
CA ALA A 430 5.96 19.62 -27.18
C ALA A 430 7.24 18.78 -27.28
N GLN A 431 7.35 17.95 -28.32
CA GLN A 431 8.51 17.11 -28.58
C GLN A 431 9.79 17.94 -28.84
N SER A 432 10.92 17.49 -28.29
CA SER A 432 12.24 18.09 -28.55
C SER A 432 12.75 17.79 -29.96
N THR A 433 12.38 16.62 -30.47
CA THR A 433 12.64 16.15 -31.84
C THR A 433 11.34 15.64 -32.43
N TYR A 434 10.95 16.13 -33.60
CA TYR A 434 9.73 15.68 -34.26
C TYR A 434 9.80 14.18 -34.59
N TYR A 435 8.83 13.41 -34.08
CA TYR A 435 8.63 12.00 -34.45
C TYR A 435 7.16 11.61 -34.37
N THR A 436 6.78 10.63 -35.20
CA THR A 436 5.50 9.91 -35.12
C THR A 436 5.75 8.42 -35.34
N ASN A 437 5.00 7.55 -34.66
CA ASN A 437 5.06 6.09 -34.88
C ASN A 437 4.30 5.64 -36.14
N THR A 438 3.88 6.59 -37.00
CA THR A 438 3.34 6.34 -38.36
C THR A 438 4.43 6.15 -39.42
N GLY A 439 5.70 6.00 -39.01
CA GLY A 439 6.86 5.88 -39.90
C GLY A 439 7.43 7.22 -40.38
N THR A 440 7.22 8.31 -39.63
CA THR A 440 7.82 9.62 -39.94
C THR A 440 8.62 10.16 -38.75
N GLY A 441 9.84 10.67 -39.02
CA GLY A 441 10.75 11.16 -37.98
C GLY A 441 11.97 10.25 -37.77
N ALA A 442 12.83 10.64 -36.83
CA ALA A 442 13.98 9.83 -36.43
C ALA A 442 13.62 8.99 -35.21
N ASP A 443 14.14 7.76 -35.13
CA ASP A 443 14.13 7.00 -33.88
C ASP A 443 14.89 7.83 -32.83
N ALA A 444 14.18 8.29 -31.81
CA ALA A 444 14.70 9.19 -30.80
C ALA A 444 14.48 8.59 -29.40
N THR A 445 15.28 9.05 -28.45
CA THR A 445 14.97 8.82 -27.03
C THR A 445 13.65 9.52 -26.71
N PRO A 446 12.68 8.83 -26.08
CA PRO A 446 11.44 9.44 -25.61
C PRO A 446 11.67 10.72 -24.81
N ASP A 447 10.88 11.75 -25.07
CA ASP A 447 10.88 12.97 -24.27
C ASP A 447 10.26 12.70 -22.89
N VAL A 448 10.85 13.31 -21.86
CA VAL A 448 10.37 13.24 -20.48
C VAL A 448 9.91 14.63 -20.04
N PHE A 449 8.63 14.73 -19.69
CA PHE A 449 8.01 15.92 -19.14
C PHE A 449 7.96 15.81 -17.61
N THR A 450 8.66 16.71 -16.93
CA THR A 450 8.70 16.77 -15.47
C THR A 450 8.16 18.09 -14.96
N PHE A 451 7.23 18.03 -14.01
CA PHE A 451 6.70 19.21 -13.32
C PHE A 451 6.34 18.86 -11.87
N THR A 452 6.23 19.90 -11.04
CA THR A 452 5.86 19.76 -9.63
C THR A 452 4.61 20.58 -9.34
N ILE A 453 3.69 19.99 -8.59
CA ILE A 453 2.57 20.71 -7.96
C ILE A 453 2.83 20.84 -6.47
N THR A 454 2.43 21.96 -5.89
CA THR A 454 2.36 22.14 -4.43
C THR A 454 0.90 22.13 -4.03
N PHE A 455 0.54 21.38 -3.00
CA PHE A 455 -0.83 21.27 -2.54
C PHE A 455 -1.21 22.42 -1.58
N ALA A 456 -2.51 22.68 -1.47
CA ALA A 456 -3.03 23.53 -0.41
C ALA A 456 -2.92 22.81 0.95
N SER A 457 -2.72 23.57 2.04
CA SER A 457 -2.65 23.01 3.39
C SER A 457 -3.93 22.22 3.74
N GLY A 458 -3.77 21.08 4.41
CA GLY A 458 -4.89 20.20 4.77
C GLY A 458 -5.37 19.28 3.65
N THR A 459 -4.66 19.20 2.53
CA THR A 459 -5.00 18.27 1.45
C THR A 459 -4.71 16.83 1.88
N GLY A 460 -5.75 16.00 1.97
CA GLY A 460 -5.60 14.58 2.30
C GLY A 460 -5.01 13.74 1.17
N THR A 461 -4.85 12.43 1.39
CA THR A 461 -4.15 11.53 0.46
C THR A 461 -5.06 10.79 -0.53
N ASN A 462 -6.38 10.94 -0.42
CA ASN A 462 -7.35 10.22 -1.26
C ASN A 462 -7.50 10.83 -2.67
N ILE A 463 -6.38 11.07 -3.35
CA ILE A 463 -6.32 11.77 -4.64
C ILE A 463 -5.54 10.92 -5.63
N ILE A 464 -6.06 10.79 -6.84
CA ILE A 464 -5.35 10.15 -7.96
C ILE A 464 -5.36 11.06 -9.20
N PRO A 465 -4.34 10.93 -10.07
CA PRO A 465 -4.33 11.60 -11.35
C PRO A 465 -5.16 10.82 -12.38
N ASP A 466 -6.11 11.51 -13.00
CA ASP A 466 -6.76 11.12 -14.24
C ASP A 466 -6.00 11.77 -15.40
N PHE A 467 -5.19 10.99 -16.11
CA PHE A 467 -4.50 11.43 -17.32
C PHE A 467 -5.44 11.28 -18.51
N TYR A 468 -5.55 12.33 -19.32
CA TYR A 468 -6.42 12.33 -20.49
C TYR A 468 -5.79 13.13 -21.63
N ILE A 469 -6.14 12.77 -22.85
CA ILE A 469 -5.79 13.56 -24.03
C ILE A 469 -6.96 14.46 -24.43
N PHE A 470 -6.65 15.58 -25.06
CA PHE A 470 -7.67 16.48 -25.61
C PHE A 470 -7.26 16.99 -26.98
N ARG A 471 -8.23 17.33 -27.83
CA ARG A 471 -7.96 17.88 -29.16
C ARG A 471 -7.44 19.32 -29.05
N THR A 472 -6.26 19.63 -29.57
CA THR A 472 -5.63 20.97 -29.42
C THR A 472 -6.53 22.12 -29.88
N GLN A 473 -7.27 21.93 -30.97
CA GLN A 473 -8.15 22.97 -31.55
C GLN A 473 -9.60 22.90 -31.03
N GLU A 474 -9.95 21.87 -30.26
CA GLU A 474 -11.28 21.61 -29.74
C GLU A 474 -11.14 21.16 -28.27
N ARG A 475 -10.71 22.07 -27.39
CA ARG A 475 -10.33 21.75 -25.99
C ARG A 475 -11.34 20.87 -25.26
N GLY A 476 -12.66 21.07 -25.46
CA GLY A 476 -13.69 20.27 -24.81
C GLY A 476 -13.84 18.82 -25.31
N LYS A 477 -13.09 18.43 -26.34
CA LYS A 477 -13.03 17.06 -26.83
C LYS A 477 -11.92 16.32 -26.11
N GLU A 478 -12.30 15.71 -24.98
CA GLU A 478 -11.40 15.01 -24.04
C GLU A 478 -11.61 13.49 -24.12
N ILE A 479 -10.55 12.72 -23.89
CA ILE A 479 -10.58 11.25 -23.91
C ILE A 479 -9.88 10.73 -22.66
N HIS A 480 -10.65 10.05 -21.82
CA HIS A 480 -10.23 9.55 -20.53
C HIS A 480 -10.22 8.01 -20.51
N LEU A 481 -9.59 7.44 -19.48
CA LEU A 481 -9.77 6.03 -19.14
C LEU A 481 -11.24 5.75 -18.76
N ASP A 482 -11.70 4.53 -19.05
CA ASP A 482 -13.05 4.10 -18.70
C ASP A 482 -13.35 4.26 -17.19
N GLY A 483 -14.54 4.75 -16.89
CA GLY A 483 -15.01 5.07 -15.55
C GLY A 483 -14.54 6.41 -14.97
N PHE A 484 -13.75 7.20 -15.68
CA PHE A 484 -13.57 8.63 -15.37
C PHE A 484 -14.64 9.47 -16.09
N SER A 485 -14.90 10.66 -15.56
CA SER A 485 -15.80 11.64 -16.18
C SER A 485 -14.98 12.75 -16.84
N GLY A 486 -15.49 13.32 -17.92
CA GLY A 486 -14.89 14.51 -18.53
C GLY A 486 -14.79 15.66 -17.52
N THR A 487 -13.83 16.54 -17.75
CA THR A 487 -13.57 17.67 -16.87
C THR A 487 -14.63 18.76 -17.02
N ALA A 488 -14.52 19.83 -16.23
CA ALA A 488 -15.37 21.02 -16.41
C ALA A 488 -15.20 21.70 -17.77
N ALA A 489 -14.13 21.41 -18.52
CA ALA A 489 -13.90 21.89 -19.87
C ALA A 489 -14.56 21.01 -20.95
N ALA A 490 -14.98 19.78 -20.62
CA ALA A 490 -15.56 18.83 -21.56
C ALA A 490 -16.82 19.37 -22.23
N ASP A 491 -16.94 19.14 -23.54
CA ASP A 491 -18.17 19.45 -24.26
C ASP A 491 -19.22 18.37 -24.01
N ASN A 492 -20.14 18.68 -23.10
CA ASN A 492 -21.25 17.81 -22.73
C ASN A 492 -22.15 17.40 -23.93
N GLN A 493 -22.08 18.09 -25.07
CA GLN A 493 -22.85 17.72 -26.27
C GLN A 493 -22.28 16.51 -27.01
N LEU A 494 -21.02 16.14 -26.74
CA LEU A 494 -20.36 15.00 -27.36
C LEU A 494 -20.63 13.69 -26.63
N PHE A 495 -21.00 13.74 -25.34
CA PHE A 495 -21.36 12.54 -24.58
C PHE A 495 -22.59 11.85 -25.17
N ASN A 496 -22.56 10.51 -25.18
CA ASN A 496 -23.62 9.68 -25.72
C ASN A 496 -23.93 9.99 -27.20
N THR A 497 -22.88 10.31 -27.97
CA THR A 497 -22.91 10.46 -29.43
C THR A 497 -21.95 9.47 -30.08
N GLY A 498 -22.07 9.26 -31.40
CA GLY A 498 -21.22 8.30 -32.10
C GLY A 498 -21.35 6.89 -31.52
N ASP A 499 -20.21 6.33 -31.11
CA ASP A 499 -20.12 5.02 -30.48
C ASP A 499 -20.05 5.09 -28.95
N ASP A 500 -19.90 6.28 -28.36
CA ASP A 500 -19.89 6.48 -26.90
C ASP A 500 -21.29 6.27 -26.31
N ILE A 501 -21.36 5.51 -25.22
CA ILE A 501 -22.59 5.24 -24.50
C ILE A 501 -22.51 5.84 -23.11
N ASN A 502 -23.57 6.55 -22.68
CA ASN A 502 -23.68 7.15 -21.35
C ASN A 502 -22.56 8.12 -20.93
N GLY A 503 -21.71 8.59 -21.86
CA GLY A 503 -20.58 9.46 -21.51
C GLY A 503 -19.50 8.75 -20.69
N THR A 504 -19.39 7.43 -20.80
CA THR A 504 -18.45 6.62 -20.00
C THR A 504 -17.14 6.33 -20.70
N TYR A 505 -16.92 6.85 -21.92
CA TYR A 505 -15.73 6.53 -22.72
C TYR A 505 -15.60 5.02 -22.98
N ASN A 506 -16.76 4.37 -23.17
CA ASN A 506 -16.83 3.02 -23.69
C ASN A 506 -17.96 2.88 -24.72
N THR A 507 -17.81 1.90 -25.60
CA THR A 507 -18.80 1.61 -26.63
C THR A 507 -19.95 0.77 -26.09
N ALA A 508 -21.03 0.62 -26.87
CA ALA A 508 -22.11 -0.31 -26.54
C ALA A 508 -21.65 -1.77 -26.37
N SER A 509 -20.53 -2.14 -26.99
CA SER A 509 -19.88 -3.44 -26.85
C SER A 509 -18.77 -3.46 -25.78
N GLY A 510 -18.66 -2.39 -24.98
CA GLY A 510 -17.74 -2.29 -23.85
C GLY A 510 -16.28 -2.00 -24.22
N LEU A 511 -16.00 -1.55 -25.45
CA LEU A 511 -14.64 -1.26 -25.90
C LEU A 511 -14.21 0.15 -25.46
N PRO A 512 -12.93 0.38 -25.10
CA PRO A 512 -12.46 1.65 -24.56
C PRO A 512 -11.80 2.51 -25.65
N TRP A 513 -11.55 3.78 -25.32
CA TRP A 513 -10.58 4.62 -26.03
C TRP A 513 -9.24 4.75 -25.32
N ALA A 514 -9.07 4.13 -24.14
CA ALA A 514 -7.80 4.10 -23.44
C ALA A 514 -7.66 2.83 -22.62
N VAL A 515 -6.45 2.28 -22.57
CA VAL A 515 -6.10 1.12 -21.73
C VAL A 515 -4.96 1.49 -20.79
N GLU A 516 -5.00 0.96 -19.56
CA GLU A 516 -3.99 1.17 -18.53
C GLU A 516 -3.25 -0.14 -18.24
N ILE A 517 -1.93 -0.06 -18.06
CA ILE A 517 -1.10 -1.15 -17.53
C ILE A 517 -0.27 -0.58 -16.38
N THR A 518 -0.18 -1.30 -15.26
CA THR A 518 0.79 -0.96 -14.20
C THR A 518 1.85 -2.05 -14.13
N SER A 519 3.10 -1.71 -14.46
CA SER A 519 4.19 -2.67 -14.57
C SER A 519 5.55 -2.00 -14.36
N TYR A 520 6.56 -2.81 -14.02
CA TYR A 520 7.97 -2.43 -14.06
C TYR A 520 8.60 -2.57 -15.46
N ASN A 521 7.99 -3.37 -16.34
CA ASN A 521 8.44 -3.57 -17.71
C ASN A 521 7.92 -2.47 -18.63
N THR A 522 8.55 -2.26 -19.79
CA THR A 522 8.07 -1.34 -20.83
C THR A 522 6.92 -1.98 -21.62
N PHE A 523 5.87 -1.21 -21.93
CA PHE A 523 4.84 -1.64 -22.88
C PHE A 523 5.31 -1.29 -24.30
N GLN A 524 5.30 -2.27 -25.19
CA GLN A 524 5.72 -2.10 -26.58
C GLN A 524 4.46 -1.87 -27.41
N HIS A 525 4.17 -0.62 -27.74
CA HIS A 525 2.91 -0.31 -28.40
C HIS A 525 2.83 -0.98 -29.79
N PRO A 526 1.63 -1.35 -30.25
CA PRO A 526 1.44 -1.85 -31.60
C PRO A 526 1.95 -0.88 -32.67
N LEU A 527 2.37 -1.43 -33.81
CA LEU A 527 2.63 -0.64 -35.02
C LEU A 527 1.34 0.02 -35.51
N GLU A 528 1.48 1.16 -36.21
CA GLU A 528 0.38 1.88 -36.85
C GLU A 528 -0.59 0.95 -37.59
N LYS A 529 -1.89 1.03 -37.27
CA LYS A 529 -3.02 0.26 -37.82
C LYS A 529 -3.00 -1.23 -37.53
N VAL A 530 -2.10 -1.69 -36.67
CA VAL A 530 -2.07 -3.07 -36.22
C VAL A 530 -2.88 -3.18 -34.94
N ASP A 531 -4.11 -3.66 -35.08
CA ASP A 531 -5.03 -3.90 -33.97
C ASP A 531 -4.34 -4.67 -32.82
N VAL A 532 -4.63 -4.26 -31.58
CA VAL A 532 -4.03 -4.83 -30.38
C VAL A 532 -4.19 -6.36 -30.29
N LEU A 533 -5.26 -6.95 -30.85
CA LEU A 533 -5.42 -8.41 -30.86
C LEU A 533 -4.41 -9.13 -31.77
N VAL A 534 -3.88 -8.44 -32.78
CA VAL A 534 -2.83 -8.95 -33.66
C VAL A 534 -1.45 -8.77 -33.02
N ALA A 535 -1.20 -7.59 -32.43
CA ALA A 535 0.05 -7.33 -31.71
C ALA A 535 0.17 -8.14 -30.42
N TYR A 536 -0.95 -8.40 -29.73
CA TYR A 536 -1.03 -9.10 -28.45
C TYR A 536 -2.14 -10.15 -28.47
N PRO A 537 -1.87 -11.37 -29.00
CA PRO A 537 -2.90 -12.41 -29.15
C PRO A 537 -3.58 -12.84 -27.84
N GLN A 538 -2.91 -12.68 -26.69
CA GLN A 538 -3.48 -13.02 -25.39
C GLN A 538 -4.48 -11.97 -24.85
N PHE A 539 -4.51 -10.77 -25.44
CA PHE A 539 -5.36 -9.65 -25.02
C PHE A 539 -6.85 -10.01 -25.10
N GLN A 540 -7.27 -10.75 -26.14
CA GLN A 540 -8.66 -11.20 -26.27
C GLN A 540 -9.11 -11.99 -25.05
N SER A 541 -8.36 -13.03 -24.66
CA SER A 541 -8.74 -13.88 -23.54
C SER A 541 -8.62 -13.15 -22.21
N TRP A 542 -7.74 -12.15 -22.08
CA TRP A 542 -7.72 -11.28 -20.90
C TRP A 542 -9.02 -10.46 -20.81
N ALA A 543 -9.38 -9.74 -21.87
CA ALA A 543 -10.58 -8.90 -21.92
C ALA A 543 -11.87 -9.70 -21.70
N GLU A 544 -12.02 -10.84 -22.39
CA GLU A 544 -13.20 -11.72 -22.28
C GLU A 544 -13.38 -12.33 -20.88
N SER A 545 -12.27 -12.55 -20.18
CA SER A 545 -12.28 -13.08 -18.81
C SER A 545 -12.59 -12.04 -17.75
N GLY A 546 -12.78 -10.77 -18.14
CA GLY A 546 -12.87 -9.65 -17.21
C GLY A 546 -11.58 -9.44 -16.42
N GLY A 547 -10.41 -9.71 -17.04
CA GLY A 547 -9.11 -9.49 -16.42
C GLY A 547 -8.71 -10.54 -15.38
N THR A 548 -9.16 -11.78 -15.53
CA THR A 548 -8.85 -12.90 -14.62
C THR A 548 -7.91 -13.94 -15.24
N LEU A 549 -7.75 -13.95 -16.56
CA LEU A 549 -6.83 -14.81 -17.32
C LEU A 549 -5.82 -13.95 -18.09
N ASN A 550 -4.66 -14.54 -18.41
CA ASN A 550 -3.55 -13.89 -19.13
C ASN A 550 -3.21 -12.49 -18.59
N LEU A 551 -3.01 -12.42 -17.27
CA LEU A 551 -2.78 -11.18 -16.54
C LEU A 551 -1.48 -10.47 -16.94
N ASP A 552 -0.62 -11.14 -17.68
CA ASP A 552 0.65 -10.69 -18.21
C ASP A 552 0.65 -10.62 -19.74
N TRP A 553 -0.52 -10.48 -20.38
CA TRP A 553 -0.67 -10.47 -21.84
C TRP A 553 0.30 -9.51 -22.54
N PHE A 554 0.59 -8.36 -21.93
CA PHE A 554 1.45 -7.30 -22.47
C PHE A 554 2.94 -7.69 -22.51
N LEU A 555 3.33 -8.77 -21.83
CA LEU A 555 4.68 -9.36 -21.88
C LEU A 555 4.82 -10.39 -23.00
N SER A 556 3.75 -10.74 -23.71
CA SER A 556 3.73 -11.73 -24.79
C SER A 556 3.30 -11.15 -26.15
N PRO A 557 3.98 -10.12 -26.69
CA PRO A 557 3.68 -9.57 -28.01
C PRO A 557 4.09 -10.51 -29.16
N ASP A 558 3.46 -10.31 -30.32
CA ASP A 558 4.07 -10.66 -31.61
C ASP A 558 5.10 -9.58 -31.98
N LEU A 559 6.38 -9.94 -31.91
CA LEU A 559 7.52 -9.04 -32.12
C LEU A 559 7.57 -8.38 -33.51
N LEU A 560 6.80 -8.86 -34.50
CA LEU A 560 6.73 -8.24 -35.82
C LEU A 560 5.70 -7.09 -35.90
N ASN A 561 4.87 -6.94 -34.86
CA ASN A 561 3.69 -6.09 -34.85
C ASN A 561 3.76 -5.00 -33.77
N ILE A 562 4.91 -4.82 -33.13
CA ILE A 562 5.17 -3.83 -32.08
C ILE A 562 6.43 -3.01 -32.39
N PHE A 563 6.57 -1.86 -31.72
CA PHE A 563 7.80 -1.05 -31.74
C PHE A 563 8.72 -1.33 -30.56
#